data_AF-A0A1Q9NSI9-F1
#
_entry.id   AF-A0A1Q9NSI9-F1
#
_cell.length_a   1.000
_cell.length_b   1.000
_cell.length_c   1.000
_cell.angle_alpha   90.00
_cell.angle_beta   90.00
_cell.angle_gamma   90.00
#
_symmetry.space_group_name_H-M   'P 1'
#
loop_
_entity.id
_entity.type
_entity.pdbx_description
1 polymer ?
#
loop_
_entity_poly.entity_id
_entity_poly.type
_entity_poly.pdbx_seq_one_letter_code
_entity_poly.pdbx_strand_id
1 'polypeptide(L)'
;MKIRGLLLITANKSQVYCDACKTSYWLEFSMNIKLSTSGVMRKSLIHYDHVLIVDIDNDGVVRKSFTVPLEHDPMISLIDDVAQGFHYINGEPGKPIVIDCYTSNQQLVKFIQNIMTKTFEHATTNRIDDKFKFTISTFGHRTILYSTRINFAVSPYAEPDFGDLEDSVKGIILDTDEIEKKELDVEEILRPYSWVVIILPLAKKEGYFNIFSPYLIENKIPFFLDSLSNQTLKNMFDFIFATTLEN
;
A
#
# COMPACT_ATOMS: atom_id res chain seq x y z
N MET A 1 -3.77 37.62 -24.04
CA MET A 1 -3.10 36.47 -24.70
C MET A 1 -4.16 35.41 -24.96
N LYS A 2 -4.45 35.07 -26.22
CA LYS A 2 -5.47 34.06 -26.57
C LYS A 2 -4.89 32.67 -26.38
N ILE A 3 -5.36 31.93 -25.37
CA ILE A 3 -5.06 30.49 -25.23
C ILE A 3 -6.01 29.76 -26.19
N ARG A 4 -5.42 29.18 -27.24
CA ARG A 4 -6.10 28.30 -28.19
C ARG A 4 -6.48 27.01 -27.47
N GLY A 5 -7.73 26.58 -27.72
CA GLY A 5 -8.39 25.32 -27.39
C GLY A 5 -7.63 24.31 -26.52
N LEU A 6 -8.16 24.06 -25.32
CA LEU A 6 -8.05 22.75 -24.70
C LEU A 6 -8.62 21.72 -25.70
N LEU A 7 -7.80 20.78 -26.15
CA LEU A 7 -8.31 19.57 -26.79
C LEU A 7 -9.11 18.82 -25.72
N LEU A 8 -10.43 18.82 -25.85
CA LEU A 8 -11.29 17.86 -25.14
C LEU A 8 -10.88 16.47 -25.64
N ILE A 9 -10.07 15.76 -24.86
CA ILE A 9 -9.81 14.34 -25.09
C ILE A 9 -11.08 13.63 -24.66
N THR A 10 -11.92 13.23 -25.63
CA THR A 10 -13.02 12.30 -25.38
C THR A 10 -12.40 10.94 -25.02
N ALA A 11 -12.44 10.59 -23.73
CA ALA A 11 -12.10 9.26 -23.26
C ALA A 11 -13.27 8.33 -23.57
N ASN A 12 -13.04 7.32 -24.41
CA ASN A 12 -14.02 6.29 -24.66
C ASN A 12 -13.91 5.20 -23.60
N LYS A 13 -15.05 4.57 -23.29
CA LYS A 13 -15.13 3.51 -22.27
C LYS A 13 -15.67 2.23 -22.87
N SER A 14 -15.05 1.11 -22.53
CA SER A 14 -15.56 -0.23 -22.83
C SER A 14 -15.77 -0.99 -21.54
N GLN A 15 -16.93 -1.63 -21.40
CA GLN A 15 -17.17 -2.57 -20.31
C GLN A 15 -16.61 -3.93 -20.69
N VAL A 16 -15.83 -4.54 -19.79
CA VAL A 16 -15.33 -5.90 -19.94
C VAL A 16 -15.68 -6.72 -18.70
N TYR A 17 -16.14 -7.94 -18.91
CA TYR A 17 -16.35 -8.90 -17.83
C TYR A 17 -15.09 -9.75 -17.64
N CYS A 18 -14.61 -9.87 -16.41
CA CYS A 18 -13.54 -10.79 -16.07
C CYS A 18 -14.13 -12.10 -15.55
N ASP A 19 -13.94 -13.19 -16.29
CA ASP A 19 -14.43 -14.51 -15.91
C ASP A 19 -13.78 -15.06 -14.64
N ALA A 20 -12.53 -14.69 -14.35
CA ALA A 20 -11.82 -15.10 -13.15
C ALA A 20 -12.33 -14.34 -11.91
N CYS A 21 -12.50 -13.01 -12.01
CA CYS A 21 -13.00 -12.17 -10.92
C CYS A 21 -14.53 -12.20 -10.73
N LYS A 22 -15.27 -12.80 -11.68
CA LYS A 22 -16.75 -12.74 -11.74
C LYS A 22 -17.31 -11.32 -11.67
N THR A 23 -16.59 -10.33 -12.20
CA THR A 23 -16.88 -8.90 -12.05
C THR A 23 -16.63 -8.15 -13.36
N SER A 24 -17.42 -7.10 -13.63
CA SER A 24 -17.26 -6.21 -14.79
C SER A 24 -16.44 -4.97 -14.45
N TYR A 25 -15.58 -4.55 -15.37
CA TYR A 25 -14.70 -3.39 -15.27
C TYR A 25 -14.92 -2.43 -16.45
N TRP A 26 -14.68 -1.14 -16.21
CA TRP A 26 -14.68 -0.12 -17.26
C TRP A 26 -13.24 0.22 -17.65
N LEU A 27 -12.91 0.03 -18.92
CA LEU A 27 -11.62 0.40 -19.48
C LEU A 27 -11.73 1.71 -20.23
N GLU A 28 -10.90 2.69 -19.84
CA GLU A 28 -10.83 3.98 -20.50
C GLU A 28 -9.67 4.01 -21.51
N PHE A 29 -9.93 4.53 -22.71
CA PHE A 29 -8.92 4.65 -23.75
C PHE A 29 -9.13 5.90 -24.61
N SER A 30 -8.00 6.44 -25.08
CA SER A 30 -7.96 7.57 -26.03
C SER A 30 -7.87 7.02 -27.45
N MET A 31 -8.82 7.40 -28.31
CA MET A 31 -8.81 7.04 -29.74
C MET A 31 -7.74 7.80 -30.55
N ASN A 32 -7.02 8.74 -29.95
CA ASN A 32 -6.00 9.54 -30.64
C ASN A 32 -4.69 8.77 -30.92
N ILE A 33 -4.60 7.50 -30.55
CA ILE A 33 -3.45 6.65 -30.84
C ILE A 33 -3.64 6.12 -32.27
N LYS A 34 -2.69 6.42 -33.18
CA LYS A 34 -2.65 5.82 -34.53
C LYS A 34 -2.68 4.30 -34.38
N LEU A 35 -3.84 3.72 -34.69
CA LEU A 35 -4.09 2.28 -34.56
C LEU A 35 -3.31 1.51 -35.63
N SER A 36 -2.98 0.26 -35.31
CA SER A 36 -2.46 -0.71 -36.27
C SER A 36 -3.42 -0.86 -37.46
N THR A 37 -2.89 -1.33 -38.59
CA THR A 37 -3.66 -1.62 -39.83
C THR A 37 -4.87 -2.54 -39.63
N SER A 38 -4.98 -3.23 -38.50
CA SER A 38 -6.09 -4.10 -38.12
C SER A 38 -7.29 -3.41 -37.44
N GLY A 39 -7.16 -2.16 -36.98
CA GLY A 39 -8.25 -1.46 -36.25
C GLY A 39 -8.61 -2.07 -34.89
N VAL A 40 -7.66 -2.76 -34.25
CA VAL A 40 -7.83 -3.39 -32.93
C VAL A 40 -6.72 -2.93 -32.00
N MET A 41 -7.09 -2.42 -30.83
CA MET A 41 -6.21 -2.04 -29.74
C MET A 41 -6.19 -3.14 -28.68
N ARG A 42 -4.99 -3.57 -28.27
CA ARG A 42 -4.83 -4.45 -27.11
C ARG A 42 -4.61 -3.61 -25.85
N LYS A 43 -5.36 -3.92 -24.80
CA LYS A 43 -5.22 -3.38 -23.45
C LYS A 43 -5.03 -4.51 -22.46
N SER A 44 -4.34 -4.22 -21.37
CA SER A 44 -4.17 -5.12 -20.24
C SER A 44 -4.64 -4.44 -18.96
N LEU A 45 -5.27 -5.23 -18.09
CA LEU A 45 -5.64 -4.88 -16.74
C LEU A 45 -5.05 -5.95 -15.82
N ILE A 46 -4.21 -5.54 -14.89
CA ILE A 46 -3.59 -6.46 -13.92
C ILE A 46 -4.57 -6.66 -12.76
N HIS A 47 -4.93 -7.91 -12.51
CA HIS A 47 -5.65 -8.36 -11.32
C HIS A 47 -4.71 -9.24 -10.50
N TYR A 48 -4.99 -9.34 -9.20
CA TYR A 48 -4.20 -10.05 -8.19
C TYR A 48 -3.35 -11.21 -8.76
N ASP A 49 -3.99 -12.28 -9.22
CA ASP A 49 -3.35 -13.50 -9.71
C ASP A 49 -3.36 -13.66 -11.24
N HIS A 50 -3.82 -12.67 -12.00
CA HIS A 50 -3.91 -12.76 -13.47
C HIS A 50 -3.95 -11.42 -14.18
N VAL A 51 -3.47 -11.38 -15.42
CA VAL A 51 -3.66 -10.22 -16.31
C VAL A 51 -4.86 -10.47 -17.21
N LEU A 52 -5.87 -9.61 -17.14
CA LEU A 52 -6.94 -9.56 -18.11
C LEU A 52 -6.45 -8.82 -19.35
N ILE A 53 -6.31 -9.53 -20.46
CA ILE A 53 -5.94 -8.96 -21.76
C ILE A 53 -7.21 -8.82 -22.59
N VAL A 54 -7.42 -7.63 -23.15
CA VAL A 54 -8.63 -7.26 -23.88
C VAL A 54 -8.26 -6.65 -25.23
N ASP A 55 -8.82 -7.21 -26.29
CA ASP A 55 -8.73 -6.68 -27.65
C ASP A 55 -10.02 -5.88 -27.93
N ILE A 56 -9.88 -4.56 -28.14
CA ILE A 56 -10.95 -3.60 -28.32
C ILE A 56 -10.84 -3.02 -29.73
N ASP A 57 -11.93 -2.97 -30.48
CA ASP A 57 -11.92 -2.34 -31.80
C ASP A 57 -12.13 -0.82 -31.75
N ASN A 58 -12.17 -0.19 -32.93
CA ASN A 58 -12.33 1.25 -33.09
C ASN A 58 -13.68 1.78 -32.56
N ASP A 59 -14.70 0.94 -32.42
CA ASP A 59 -16.03 1.33 -31.91
C ASP A 59 -16.15 1.11 -30.39
N GLY A 60 -15.06 0.67 -29.74
CA GLY A 60 -15.07 0.34 -28.31
C GLY A 60 -15.69 -1.03 -28.01
N VAL A 61 -15.86 -1.89 -29.01
CA VAL A 61 -16.39 -3.25 -28.82
C VAL A 61 -15.25 -4.16 -28.41
N VAL A 62 -15.43 -4.86 -27.29
CA VAL A 62 -14.52 -5.92 -26.84
C VAL A 62 -14.68 -7.12 -27.78
N ARG A 63 -13.66 -7.38 -28.61
CA ARG A 63 -13.65 -8.49 -29.58
C ARG A 63 -13.18 -9.78 -28.95
N LYS A 64 -12.21 -9.69 -28.04
CA LYS A 64 -11.67 -10.83 -27.32
C LYS A 64 -11.24 -10.39 -25.94
N SER A 65 -11.51 -11.23 -24.94
CA SER A 65 -10.88 -11.11 -23.63
C SER A 65 -10.35 -12.48 -23.23
N PHE A 66 -9.20 -12.50 -22.56
CA PHE A 66 -8.65 -13.71 -21.95
C PHE A 66 -7.77 -13.33 -20.77
N THR A 67 -7.72 -14.22 -19.79
CA THR A 67 -6.89 -14.08 -18.60
C THR A 67 -5.61 -14.85 -18.80
N VAL A 68 -4.47 -14.21 -18.52
CA VAL A 68 -3.19 -14.88 -18.40
C VAL A 68 -2.90 -15.00 -16.90
N PRO A 69 -2.85 -16.21 -16.32
CA PRO A 69 -2.46 -16.37 -14.92
C PRO A 69 -1.06 -15.81 -14.73
N LEU A 70 -0.87 -15.05 -13.67
CA LEU A 70 0.46 -14.63 -13.24
C LEU A 70 1.10 -15.85 -12.60
N GLU A 71 2.16 -16.40 -13.21
CA GLU A 71 2.94 -17.50 -12.61
C GLU A 71 3.52 -17.08 -11.25
N HIS A 72 3.69 -15.77 -11.02
CA HIS A 72 4.05 -15.15 -9.75
C HIS A 72 3.21 -13.88 -9.58
N ASP A 73 2.34 -13.85 -8.56
CA ASP A 73 1.68 -12.62 -8.14
C ASP A 73 2.72 -11.72 -7.45
N PRO A 74 3.07 -10.56 -8.02
CA PRO A 74 4.09 -9.68 -7.45
C PRO A 74 3.70 -9.16 -6.06
N MET A 75 2.41 -9.15 -5.72
CA MET A 75 1.94 -8.79 -4.38
C MET A 75 2.18 -9.92 -3.38
N ILE A 76 2.03 -11.19 -3.78
CA ILE A 76 2.36 -12.33 -2.92
C ILE A 76 3.87 -12.33 -2.64
N SER A 77 4.70 -12.15 -3.67
CA SER A 77 6.15 -12.05 -3.47
C SER A 77 6.53 -10.88 -2.55
N LEU A 78 5.91 -9.71 -2.72
CA LEU A 78 6.14 -8.57 -1.82
C LEU A 78 5.71 -8.88 -0.37
N ILE A 79 4.57 -9.53 -0.17
CA ILE A 79 4.11 -9.93 1.16
C ILE A 79 5.13 -10.87 1.81
N ASP A 80 5.57 -11.90 1.09
CA ASP A 80 6.53 -12.89 1.60
C ASP A 80 7.89 -12.23 1.90
N ASP A 81 8.40 -11.37 1.01
CA ASP A 81 9.67 -10.64 1.20
C ASP A 81 9.63 -9.73 2.45
N VAL A 82 8.54 -8.95 2.61
CA VAL A 82 8.37 -8.06 3.77
C VAL A 82 8.21 -8.88 5.05
N ALA A 83 7.44 -9.97 4.99
CA ALA A 83 7.22 -10.84 6.13
C ALA A 83 8.52 -11.50 6.62
N GLN A 84 9.35 -11.96 5.68
CA GLN A 84 10.69 -12.49 5.94
C GLN A 84 11.61 -11.41 6.53
N GLY A 85 11.53 -10.18 6.02
CA GLY A 85 12.24 -9.02 6.59
C GLY A 85 11.89 -8.79 8.06
N PHE A 86 10.61 -8.71 8.40
CA PHE A 86 10.19 -8.56 9.81
C PHE A 86 10.57 -9.76 10.67
N HIS A 87 10.50 -10.98 10.15
CA HIS A 87 10.97 -12.16 10.88
C HIS A 87 12.46 -12.06 11.21
N TYR A 88 13.30 -11.63 10.25
CA TYR A 88 14.73 -11.44 10.46
C TYR A 88 15.03 -10.32 11.49
N ILE A 89 14.36 -9.17 11.37
CA ILE A 89 14.51 -8.05 12.32
C ILE A 89 14.20 -8.46 13.74
N ASN A 90 13.20 -9.32 13.92
CA ASN A 90 12.83 -9.80 15.24
C ASN A 90 13.93 -10.67 15.88
N GLY A 91 14.79 -11.28 15.07
CA GLY A 91 15.90 -12.10 15.55
C GLY A 91 17.20 -11.36 15.81
N GLU A 92 17.34 -10.14 15.31
CA GLU A 92 18.52 -9.30 15.52
C GLU A 92 18.39 -8.42 16.78
N PRO A 93 19.48 -8.18 17.53
CA PRO A 93 19.47 -7.28 18.68
C PRO A 93 19.21 -5.81 18.26
N GLY A 94 18.49 -5.03 19.09
CA GLY A 94 18.31 -3.58 18.90
C GLY A 94 17.18 -2.96 19.75
N LYS A 95 16.75 -1.72 19.43
CA LYS A 95 15.62 -0.98 20.07
C LYS A 95 14.21 -1.32 19.56
N PRO A 96 13.24 -1.69 20.42
CA PRO A 96 11.93 -2.19 19.96
C PRO A 96 11.29 -1.31 18.90
N ILE A 97 10.61 -1.89 17.93
CA ILE A 97 10.00 -1.19 16.80
C ILE A 97 8.49 -1.24 16.97
N VAL A 98 7.86 -0.07 16.96
CA VAL A 98 6.40 0.06 16.95
C VAL A 98 5.98 0.67 15.62
N ILE A 99 5.09 0.01 14.89
CA ILE A 99 4.52 0.47 13.63
C ILE A 99 3.00 0.52 13.79
N ASP A 100 2.42 1.71 13.67
CA ASP A 100 0.97 1.89 13.63
C ASP A 100 0.51 2.21 12.20
N CYS A 101 -0.34 1.38 11.62
CA CYS A 101 -0.99 1.65 10.34
C CYS A 101 -2.44 2.10 10.57
N TYR A 102 -2.66 3.39 10.36
CA TYR A 102 -3.94 4.06 10.51
C TYR A 102 -4.65 4.20 9.16
N THR A 103 -5.61 3.32 8.89
CA THR A 103 -6.37 3.30 7.64
C THR A 103 -7.71 2.58 7.78
N SER A 104 -8.72 3.01 7.02
CA SER A 104 -9.95 2.23 6.78
C SER A 104 -9.99 1.58 5.40
N ASN A 105 -8.94 1.78 4.58
CA ASN A 105 -8.83 1.19 3.26
C ASN A 105 -8.71 -0.34 3.38
N GLN A 106 -9.80 -1.04 3.07
CA GLN A 106 -9.90 -2.50 3.21
C GLN A 106 -8.81 -3.26 2.44
N GLN A 107 -8.34 -2.74 1.31
CA GLN A 107 -7.26 -3.38 0.55
C GLN A 107 -5.93 -3.26 1.28
N LEU A 108 -5.62 -2.07 1.82
CA LEU A 108 -4.42 -1.86 2.62
C LEU A 108 -4.47 -2.65 3.92
N VAL A 109 -5.61 -2.65 4.63
CA VAL A 109 -5.82 -3.46 5.84
C VAL A 109 -5.52 -4.93 5.56
N LYS A 110 -6.14 -5.50 4.52
CA LYS A 110 -5.94 -6.90 4.15
C LYS A 110 -4.49 -7.20 3.78
N PHE A 111 -3.84 -6.30 3.05
CA PHE A 111 -2.44 -6.44 2.68
C PHE A 111 -1.52 -6.46 3.91
N ILE A 112 -1.71 -5.55 4.86
CA ILE A 112 -0.95 -5.53 6.12
C ILE A 112 -1.24 -6.78 6.97
N GLN A 113 -2.50 -7.20 7.08
CA GLN A 113 -2.87 -8.43 7.80
C GLN A 113 -2.22 -9.69 7.18
N ASN A 114 -2.10 -9.74 5.85
CA ASN A 114 -1.40 -10.83 5.17
C ASN A 114 0.09 -10.84 5.53
N ILE A 115 0.74 -9.69 5.58
CA ILE A 115 2.14 -9.56 6.03
C ILE A 115 2.28 -10.08 7.46
N MET A 116 1.42 -9.63 8.38
CA MET A 116 1.44 -10.10 9.78
C MET A 116 1.30 -11.61 9.89
N THR A 117 0.34 -12.18 9.16
CA THR A 117 0.09 -13.63 9.12
C THR A 117 1.31 -14.37 8.58
N LYS A 118 1.91 -13.88 7.49
CA LYS A 118 3.11 -14.48 6.91
C LYS A 118 4.33 -14.39 7.81
N THR A 119 4.52 -13.27 8.52
CA THR A 119 5.61 -13.16 9.51
C THR A 119 5.46 -14.21 10.62
N PHE A 120 4.22 -14.44 11.08
CA PHE A 120 3.93 -15.50 12.04
C PHE A 120 4.16 -16.91 11.46
N GLU A 121 3.77 -17.16 10.21
CA GLU A 121 4.05 -18.44 9.51
C GLU A 121 5.56 -18.70 9.41
N HIS A 122 6.36 -17.70 9.02
CA HIS A 122 7.82 -17.84 8.96
C HIS A 122 8.42 -18.16 10.33
N ALA A 123 7.96 -17.50 11.39
CA ALA A 123 8.43 -17.74 12.75
C ALA A 123 8.09 -19.14 13.29
N THR A 124 6.99 -19.74 12.84
CA THR A 124 6.56 -21.07 13.29
C THR A 124 7.13 -22.22 12.45
N THR A 125 7.50 -21.96 11.20
CA THR A 125 8.01 -22.96 10.26
C THR A 125 9.53 -23.05 10.25
N ASN A 126 10.25 -21.94 10.42
CA ASN A 126 11.71 -21.90 10.54
C ASN A 126 12.13 -22.31 11.96
N ARG A 127 12.14 -23.62 12.25
CA ARG A 127 12.53 -24.21 13.55
C ARG A 127 14.04 -24.14 13.84
N ILE A 128 14.70 -23.02 13.58
CA ILE A 128 16.09 -22.81 13.99
C ILE A 128 16.06 -22.20 15.38
N ASP A 129 16.06 -23.04 16.43
CA ASP A 129 16.38 -22.73 17.85
C ASP A 129 15.83 -21.45 18.54
N ASP A 130 14.89 -20.74 17.92
CA ASP A 130 14.68 -19.34 18.26
C ASP A 130 13.51 -19.09 19.21
N LYS A 131 13.82 -18.30 20.24
CA LYS A 131 12.93 -17.83 21.31
C LYS A 131 11.93 -16.78 20.83
N PHE A 132 11.60 -16.74 19.54
CA PHE A 132 10.76 -15.71 18.94
C PHE A 132 9.28 -16.03 19.11
N LYS A 133 8.64 -15.34 20.04
CA LYS A 133 7.20 -15.43 20.27
C LYS A 133 6.51 -14.27 19.57
N PHE A 134 5.82 -14.58 18.48
CA PHE A 134 4.83 -13.69 17.90
C PHE A 134 3.45 -14.06 18.41
N THR A 135 2.63 -13.04 18.68
CA THR A 135 1.21 -13.18 18.95
C THR A 135 0.46 -12.30 17.97
N ILE A 136 -0.55 -12.85 17.30
CA ILE A 136 -1.48 -12.05 16.51
C ILE A 136 -2.79 -11.99 17.28
N SER A 137 -3.28 -10.79 17.53
CA SER A 137 -4.59 -10.55 18.13
C SER A 137 -5.40 -9.61 17.26
N THR A 138 -6.66 -9.96 17.04
CA THR A 138 -7.65 -9.07 16.41
C THR A 138 -8.75 -8.79 17.41
N PHE A 139 -8.96 -7.53 17.75
CA PHE A 139 -10.04 -7.09 18.61
C PHE A 139 -10.72 -5.87 17.97
N GLY A 140 -12.04 -5.96 17.76
CA GLY A 140 -12.77 -4.95 16.98
C GLY A 140 -12.22 -4.81 15.56
N HIS A 141 -11.80 -3.59 15.20
CA HIS A 141 -11.18 -3.27 13.90
C HIS A 141 -9.65 -3.10 13.97
N ARG A 142 -9.02 -3.55 15.06
CA ARG A 142 -7.57 -3.48 15.24
C ARG A 142 -6.97 -4.88 15.19
N THR A 143 -6.02 -5.08 14.28
CA THR A 143 -5.16 -6.28 14.25
C THR A 143 -3.77 -5.87 14.68
N ILE A 144 -3.18 -6.64 15.59
CA ILE A 144 -1.84 -6.41 16.13
C ILE A 144 -1.02 -7.69 16.00
N LEU A 145 0.17 -7.56 15.41
CA LEU A 145 1.27 -8.52 15.54
C LEU A 145 2.17 -8.00 16.66
N TYR A 146 2.29 -8.77 17.73
CA TYR A 146 3.09 -8.44 18.90
C TYR A 146 4.27 -9.41 19.04
N SER A 147 5.44 -8.87 19.34
CA SER A 147 6.62 -9.64 19.76
C SER A 147 7.49 -8.81 20.72
N THR A 148 8.60 -9.37 21.17
CA THR A 148 9.57 -8.63 22.01
C THR A 148 10.28 -7.50 21.27
N ARG A 149 10.33 -7.56 19.93
CA ARG A 149 11.07 -6.63 19.08
C ARG A 149 10.15 -5.80 18.20
N ILE A 150 9.06 -6.36 17.69
CA ILE A 150 8.22 -5.77 16.66
C ILE A 150 6.78 -5.80 17.11
N ASN A 151 6.21 -4.61 17.25
CA ASN A 151 4.78 -4.40 17.42
C ASN A 151 4.26 -3.70 16.18
N PHE A 152 3.46 -4.40 15.39
CA PHE A 152 2.82 -3.84 14.20
C PHE A 152 1.31 -3.89 14.39
N ALA A 153 0.65 -2.74 14.39
CA ALA A 153 -0.80 -2.64 14.41
C ALA A 153 -1.35 -2.09 13.10
N VAL A 154 -2.53 -2.55 12.70
CA VAL A 154 -3.34 -1.92 11.65
C VAL A 154 -4.76 -1.72 12.16
N SER A 155 -5.26 -0.50 12.05
CA SER A 155 -6.63 -0.18 12.46
C SER A 155 -7.11 1.14 11.85
N PRO A 156 -8.43 1.36 11.80
CA PRO A 156 -8.97 2.66 11.46
C PRO A 156 -8.98 3.60 12.66
N TYR A 157 -8.26 3.38 13.77
CA TYR A 157 -8.23 4.27 14.94
C TYR A 157 -6.79 4.73 15.22
N ALA A 158 -6.60 6.04 15.34
CA ALA A 158 -5.29 6.67 15.60
C ALA A 158 -5.03 6.76 17.10
N GLU A 159 -5.30 5.70 17.85
CA GLU A 159 -4.87 5.60 19.24
C GLU A 159 -3.56 4.83 19.26
N PRO A 160 -2.45 5.50 19.58
CA PRO A 160 -1.18 4.81 19.69
C PRO A 160 -1.25 3.79 20.84
N ASP A 161 -0.95 2.53 20.54
CA ASP A 161 -0.77 1.51 21.57
C ASP A 161 0.73 1.22 21.67
N PHE A 162 1.42 2.07 22.43
CA PHE A 162 2.87 1.97 22.56
C PHE A 162 3.31 0.84 23.51
N GLY A 163 2.39 0.21 24.22
CA GLY A 163 2.71 -0.71 25.33
C GLY A 163 3.71 -0.13 26.33
N ASP A 164 4.37 -1.01 27.10
CA ASP A 164 5.44 -0.67 28.05
C ASP A 164 6.84 -0.57 27.38
N LEU A 165 6.92 -0.34 26.07
CA LEU A 165 8.20 -0.31 25.35
C LEU A 165 8.89 1.06 25.50
N GLU A 166 9.57 1.25 26.63
CA GLU A 166 10.51 2.37 26.81
C GLU A 166 11.65 2.27 25.77
N ASP A 167 12.01 3.41 25.14
CA ASP A 167 13.07 3.54 24.11
C ASP A 167 12.84 2.78 22.79
N SER A 168 11.60 2.73 22.30
CA SER A 168 11.25 2.17 20.99
C SER A 168 11.43 3.15 19.82
N VAL A 169 11.84 2.66 18.64
CA VAL A 169 11.68 3.37 17.36
C VAL A 169 10.22 3.29 16.93
N LYS A 170 9.55 4.44 16.83
CA LYS A 170 8.11 4.53 16.55
C LYS A 170 7.88 5.02 15.13
N GLY A 171 7.06 4.32 14.37
CA GLY A 171 6.65 4.71 13.05
C GLY A 171 5.14 4.66 12.84
N ILE A 172 4.66 5.50 11.94
CA ILE A 172 3.24 5.53 11.58
C ILE A 172 3.05 5.51 10.06
N ILE A 173 2.02 4.79 9.62
CA ILE A 173 1.48 4.82 8.26
C ILE A 173 0.09 5.45 8.35
N LEU A 174 -0.09 6.64 7.79
CA LEU A 174 -1.31 7.43 7.88
C LEU A 174 -2.04 7.48 6.54
N ASP A 175 -3.32 7.13 6.54
CA ASP A 175 -4.22 7.38 5.42
C ASP A 175 -4.90 8.74 5.56
N THR A 176 -4.63 9.66 4.63
CA THR A 176 -5.20 11.02 4.70
C THR A 176 -6.71 11.06 4.55
N ASP A 177 -7.32 10.08 3.88
CA ASP A 177 -8.77 9.97 3.83
C ASP A 177 -9.36 9.76 5.25
N GLU A 178 -8.62 9.11 6.16
CA GLU A 178 -9.03 8.92 7.55
C GLU A 178 -8.77 10.14 8.43
N ILE A 179 -7.72 10.89 8.12
CA ILE A 179 -7.45 12.18 8.77
C ILE A 179 -8.57 13.16 8.45
N GLU A 180 -8.95 13.28 7.17
CA GLU A 180 -10.03 14.16 6.71
C GLU A 180 -11.37 13.77 7.36
N LYS A 181 -11.76 12.49 7.29
CA LYS A 181 -13.06 12.01 7.79
C LYS A 181 -13.25 12.24 9.28
N LYS A 182 -12.16 12.26 10.05
CA LYS A 182 -12.20 12.35 11.51
C LYS A 182 -11.70 13.67 12.07
N GLU A 183 -11.35 14.62 11.20
CA GLU A 183 -10.88 15.95 11.57
C GLU A 183 -9.74 15.92 12.58
N LEU A 184 -8.77 15.02 12.37
CA LEU A 184 -7.71 14.77 13.32
C LEU A 184 -6.60 15.83 13.25
N ASP A 185 -6.05 16.21 14.41
CA ASP A 185 -4.84 17.02 14.50
C ASP A 185 -3.63 16.18 14.10
N VAL A 186 -3.12 16.42 12.90
CA VAL A 186 -1.99 15.66 12.36
C VAL A 186 -0.71 15.95 13.13
N GLU A 187 -0.47 17.17 13.59
CA GLU A 187 0.76 17.50 14.30
C GLU A 187 0.81 16.76 15.64
N GLU A 188 -0.32 16.69 16.35
CA GLU A 188 -0.45 15.92 17.58
C GLU A 188 -0.22 14.43 17.35
N ILE A 189 -0.83 13.87 16.29
CA ILE A 189 -0.65 12.46 15.91
C ILE A 189 0.80 12.15 15.55
N LEU A 190 1.50 13.04 14.85
CA LEU A 190 2.85 12.80 14.38
C LEU A 190 3.92 12.96 15.46
N ARG A 191 3.65 13.76 16.50
CA ARG A 191 4.61 14.10 17.57
C ARG A 191 5.36 12.92 18.21
N PRO A 192 4.73 11.76 18.52
CA PRO A 192 5.43 10.65 19.18
C PRO A 192 6.21 9.75 18.21
N TYR A 193 6.14 9.97 16.89
CA TYR A 193 6.73 9.08 15.90
C TYR A 193 8.09 9.59 15.39
N SER A 194 9.03 8.66 15.26
CA SER A 194 10.39 8.87 14.75
C SER A 194 10.44 8.91 13.23
N TRP A 195 9.45 8.34 12.53
CA TRP A 195 9.32 8.41 11.08
C TRP A 195 7.86 8.27 10.65
N VAL A 196 7.55 8.73 9.44
CA VAL A 196 6.15 8.87 8.99
C VAL A 196 5.98 8.44 7.53
N VAL A 197 5.01 7.59 7.28
CA VAL A 197 4.47 7.33 5.95
C VAL A 197 3.09 7.98 5.87
N ILE A 198 2.82 8.78 4.85
CA ILE A 198 1.48 9.33 4.59
C ILE A 198 1.01 8.92 3.21
N ILE A 199 -0.11 8.21 3.19
CA ILE A 199 -0.84 7.81 2.01
C ILE A 199 -1.77 8.94 1.57
N LEU A 200 -1.56 9.42 0.35
CA LEU A 200 -2.26 10.56 -0.23
C LEU A 200 -3.28 10.13 -1.28
N PRO A 201 -4.49 10.73 -1.35
CA PRO A 201 -5.40 10.50 -2.46
C PRO A 201 -4.78 11.03 -3.75
N LEU A 202 -4.80 10.20 -4.80
CA LEU A 202 -4.15 10.49 -6.08
C LEU A 202 -4.55 11.87 -6.65
N ALA A 203 -5.82 12.25 -6.49
CA ALA A 203 -6.36 13.51 -6.98
C ALA A 203 -5.86 14.75 -6.24
N LYS A 204 -5.40 14.62 -4.98
CA LYS A 204 -4.95 15.76 -4.14
C LYS A 204 -3.47 15.63 -3.73
N LYS A 205 -2.71 14.72 -4.35
CA LYS A 205 -1.33 14.38 -3.97
C LYS A 205 -0.43 15.61 -3.82
N GLU A 206 -0.39 16.49 -4.81
CA GLU A 206 0.46 17.69 -4.77
C GLU A 206 0.07 18.66 -3.65
N GLY A 207 -1.23 18.86 -3.43
CA GLY A 207 -1.73 19.73 -2.36
C GLY A 207 -1.32 19.21 -1.00
N TYR A 208 -1.49 17.92 -0.75
CA TYR A 208 -1.10 17.29 0.50
C TYR A 208 0.41 17.25 0.71
N PHE A 209 1.17 16.99 -0.35
CA PHE A 209 2.63 17.02 -0.29
C PHE A 209 3.12 18.38 0.24
N ASN A 210 2.59 19.48 -0.30
CA ASN A 210 2.95 20.83 0.11
C ASN A 210 2.51 21.19 1.54
N ILE A 211 1.50 20.50 2.08
CA ILE A 211 1.03 20.70 3.46
C ILE A 211 1.92 19.94 4.45
N PHE A 212 2.22 18.67 4.19
CA PHE A 212 2.95 17.84 5.15
C PHE A 212 4.46 18.01 5.09
N SER A 213 5.03 18.18 3.89
CA SER A 213 6.48 18.19 3.73
C SER A 213 7.18 19.30 4.55
N PRO A 214 6.67 20.55 4.63
CA PRO A 214 7.35 21.60 5.40
C PRO A 214 7.47 21.26 6.88
N TYR A 215 6.37 20.78 7.50
CA TYR A 215 6.34 20.38 8.90
C TYR A 215 7.33 19.25 9.19
N LEU A 216 7.34 18.21 8.34
CA LEU A 216 8.22 17.06 8.52
C LEU A 216 9.71 17.42 8.34
N ILE A 217 10.01 18.31 7.39
CA ILE A 217 11.38 18.84 7.17
C ILE A 217 11.83 19.68 8.36
N GLU A 218 10.98 20.61 8.82
CA GLU A 218 11.29 21.51 9.94
C GLU A 218 11.60 20.71 11.23
N ASN A 219 10.82 19.68 11.49
CA ASN A 219 10.99 18.80 12.65
C ASN A 219 12.02 17.68 12.44
N LYS A 220 12.68 17.61 11.28
CA LYS A 220 13.67 16.57 10.92
C LYS A 220 13.14 15.14 11.06
N ILE A 221 11.86 14.93 10.74
CA ILE A 221 11.22 13.62 10.80
C ILE A 221 11.39 12.96 9.43
N PRO A 222 12.09 11.82 9.30
CA PRO A 222 12.13 11.05 8.05
C PRO A 222 10.72 10.69 7.57
N PHE A 223 10.45 10.87 6.27
CA PHE A 223 9.11 10.66 5.75
C PHE A 223 9.02 10.10 4.33
N PHE A 224 7.89 9.47 4.05
CA PHE A 224 7.46 9.01 2.74
C PHE A 224 6.03 9.48 2.44
N LEU A 225 5.81 10.20 1.34
CA LEU A 225 4.50 10.73 0.95
C LEU A 225 4.16 10.26 -0.47
N ASP A 226 3.14 9.43 -0.63
CA ASP A 226 2.72 8.96 -1.96
C ASP A 226 1.29 8.39 -1.97
N SER A 227 0.75 8.16 -3.15
CA SER A 227 -0.55 7.53 -3.36
C SER A 227 -0.40 6.02 -3.53
N LEU A 228 -1.34 5.24 -2.99
CA LEU A 228 -1.29 3.78 -3.06
C LEU A 228 -1.22 3.28 -4.51
N SER A 229 -0.18 2.49 -4.76
CA SER A 229 0.03 1.68 -5.95
C SER A 229 0.94 0.51 -5.57
N ASN A 230 1.01 -0.54 -6.40
CA ASN A 230 1.90 -1.68 -6.11
C ASN A 230 3.37 -1.25 -5.95
N GLN A 231 3.83 -0.33 -6.80
CA GLN A 231 5.19 0.21 -6.71
C GLN A 231 5.39 1.03 -5.43
N THR A 232 4.38 1.82 -5.06
CA THR A 232 4.42 2.63 -3.84
C THR A 232 4.46 1.76 -2.59
N LEU A 233 3.75 0.63 -2.56
CA LEU A 233 3.80 -0.33 -1.44
C LEU A 233 5.20 -0.90 -1.25
N LYS A 234 5.89 -1.25 -2.35
CA LYS A 234 7.29 -1.68 -2.29
C LYS A 234 8.18 -0.58 -1.72
N ASN A 235 8.14 0.63 -2.32
CA ASN A 235 8.98 1.75 -1.90
C ASN A 235 8.72 2.17 -0.44
N MET A 236 7.46 2.05 0.01
CA MET A 236 7.08 2.29 1.40
C MET A 236 7.80 1.34 2.35
N PHE A 237 7.84 0.04 2.04
CA PHE A 237 8.56 -0.91 2.89
C PHE A 237 10.07 -0.77 2.79
N ASP A 238 10.62 -0.45 1.62
CA ASP A 238 12.04 -0.11 1.48
C ASP A 238 12.41 1.06 2.42
N PHE A 239 11.55 2.10 2.50
CA PHE A 239 11.70 3.21 3.45
C PHE A 239 11.56 2.78 4.92
N ILE A 240 10.56 1.97 5.25
CA ILE A 240 10.36 1.47 6.62
C ILE A 240 11.58 0.68 7.06
N PHE A 241 12.10 -0.21 6.21
CA PHE A 241 13.30 -0.99 6.52
C PHE A 241 14.52 -0.09 6.69
N ALA A 242 14.76 0.88 5.80
CA ALA A 242 15.89 1.80 5.94
C ALA A 242 15.83 2.59 7.26
N THR A 243 14.64 3.08 7.65
CA THR A 243 14.48 3.88 8.87
C THR A 243 14.46 3.06 10.17
N THR A 244 14.14 1.76 10.09
CA THR A 244 14.07 0.87 11.26
C THR A 244 15.33 0.03 11.45
N LEU A 245 16.13 -0.21 10.40
CA LEU A 245 17.34 -1.05 10.43
C LEU A 245 18.66 -0.30 10.57
N GLU A 246 18.72 0.97 10.16
CA GLU A 246 19.95 1.77 10.23
C GLU A 246 20.15 2.48 11.59
N ASN A 247 19.27 2.25 12.57
CA ASN A 247 19.27 2.86 13.91
C ASN A 247 19.43 1.82 15.03
#